data_AF-A0A0F4ZCX1-F1
#
_entry.id   AF-A0A0F4ZCX1-F1
#
_cell.length_a   1.000
_cell.length_b   1.000
_cell.length_c   1.000
_cell.angle_alpha   90.00
_cell.angle_beta   90.00
_cell.angle_gamma   90.00
#
_symmetry.space_group_name_H-M   'P 1'
#
loop_
_entity.id
_entity.type
_entity.pdbx_description
1 polymer ?
#
loop_
_entity_poly.entity_id
_entity_poly.type
_entity_poly.pdbx_seq_one_letter_code
_entity_poly.pdbx_strand_id
1 'polypeptide(L)'
;MIRSTQISRLDGLMLCASVDDDASATQLTEVKTQVKQVLRKLTRNSEAQASIDSGDLSIHYLIESDIIFLTICSHSYPRKLAFTYLADIAREFTTTYSPTQLHSVSLRPYAFMEFDTFISRTRDTYSDARASQNLDKLNDELRDVTKVMHKNIEDLLYRGDSLEKMGELSSRLRDDSKKYRRAAVRINWELMVKQYGPFAALGLIILAFIYIRFF
;
A
#
# COMPACT_ATOMS: atom_id res chain seq x y z
N MET A 1 -3.95 -6.12 -17.82
CA MET A 1 -2.53 -5.69 -17.76
C MET A 1 -2.04 -5.68 -16.33
N ILE A 2 -0.74 -5.80 -16.11
CA ILE A 2 -0.12 -5.70 -14.77
C ILE A 2 -0.16 -4.24 -14.32
N ARG A 3 -0.54 -4.00 -13.07
CA ARG A 3 -0.74 -2.67 -12.48
C ARG A 3 0.31 -2.32 -11.44
N SER A 4 0.64 -3.24 -10.55
CA SER A 4 1.55 -3.01 -9.44
C SER A 4 2.15 -4.33 -8.97
N THR A 5 3.40 -4.31 -8.53
CA THR A 5 4.12 -5.49 -8.04
C THR A 5 4.80 -5.17 -6.73
N GLN A 6 4.73 -6.08 -5.76
CA GLN A 6 5.26 -5.91 -4.42
C GLN A 6 6.00 -7.18 -4.02
N ILE A 7 7.13 -7.00 -3.34
CA ILE A 7 7.94 -8.06 -2.77
C ILE A 7 8.00 -7.81 -1.27
N SER A 8 7.62 -8.82 -0.50
CA SER A 8 7.60 -8.73 0.95
C SER A 8 8.07 -10.04 1.56
N ARG A 9 8.51 -9.98 2.80
CA ARG A 9 8.81 -11.19 3.58
C ARG A 9 7.55 -11.62 4.34
N LEU A 10 7.45 -12.90 4.66
CA LEU A 10 6.31 -13.50 5.35
C LEU A 10 5.99 -12.87 6.72
N ASP A 11 6.95 -12.18 7.34
CA ASP A 11 6.75 -11.39 8.56
C ASP A 11 6.07 -10.03 8.33
N GLY A 12 5.72 -9.71 7.09
CA GLY A 12 5.09 -8.46 6.68
C GLY A 12 6.07 -7.33 6.36
N LEU A 13 7.39 -7.59 6.38
CA LEU A 13 8.39 -6.59 6.01
C LEU A 13 8.36 -6.35 4.49
N MET A 14 8.09 -5.11 4.07
CA MET A 14 8.17 -4.74 2.66
C MET A 14 9.63 -4.69 2.22
N LEU A 15 9.97 -5.37 1.13
CA LEU A 15 11.33 -5.46 0.60
C LEU A 15 11.51 -4.55 -0.62
N CYS A 16 10.54 -4.57 -1.52
CA CYS A 16 10.49 -3.75 -2.73
C CYS A 16 9.03 -3.56 -3.16
N ALA A 17 8.71 -2.43 -3.78
CA ALA A 17 7.40 -2.20 -4.37
C ALA A 17 7.58 -1.33 -5.62
N SER A 18 6.85 -1.64 -6.68
CA SER A 18 6.87 -0.84 -7.89
C SER A 18 6.18 0.50 -7.69
N VAL A 19 6.73 1.55 -8.29
CA VAL A 19 6.07 2.86 -8.38
C VAL A 19 4.83 2.74 -9.27
N ASP A 20 3.69 3.23 -8.80
CA ASP A 20 2.45 3.23 -9.60
C ASP A 20 2.38 4.45 -10.51
N ASP A 21 1.77 4.29 -11.68
CA ASP A 21 1.36 5.42 -12.51
C ASP A 21 0.04 6.02 -11.98
N ASP A 22 0.03 7.34 -11.72
CA ASP A 22 -1.05 8.10 -11.05
C ASP A 22 -2.46 7.95 -11.65
N ALA A 23 -2.59 7.40 -12.85
CA ALA A 23 -3.83 7.40 -13.65
C ALA A 23 -4.93 6.42 -13.17
N SER A 24 -4.70 5.59 -12.14
CA SER A 24 -5.68 4.60 -11.65
C SER A 24 -5.83 4.54 -10.12
N ALA A 25 -5.71 5.71 -9.47
CA ALA A 25 -5.50 5.81 -8.03
C ALA A 25 -6.59 5.16 -7.15
N THR A 26 -7.89 5.30 -7.44
CA THR A 26 -8.94 4.93 -6.46
C THR A 26 -9.13 3.42 -6.30
N GLN A 27 -9.41 2.68 -7.39
CA GLN A 27 -9.61 1.23 -7.33
C GLN A 27 -8.31 0.50 -6.94
N LEU A 28 -7.16 0.98 -7.41
CA LEU A 28 -5.87 0.40 -7.05
C LEU A 28 -5.56 0.60 -5.56
N THR A 29 -5.95 1.74 -4.97
CA THR A 29 -5.75 2.01 -3.53
C THR A 29 -6.56 1.05 -2.65
N GLU A 30 -7.79 0.73 -3.05
CA GLU A 30 -8.63 -0.24 -2.33
C GLU A 30 -8.00 -1.63 -2.37
N VAL A 31 -7.64 -2.13 -3.56
CA VAL A 31 -7.01 -3.44 -3.72
C VAL A 31 -5.66 -3.49 -3.01
N LYS A 32 -4.87 -2.40 -3.00
CA LYS A 32 -3.64 -2.32 -2.19
C LYS A 32 -3.90 -2.43 -0.69
N THR A 33 -5.02 -1.91 -0.21
CA THR A 33 -5.41 -2.06 1.20
C THR A 33 -5.76 -3.52 1.50
N GLN A 34 -6.50 -4.18 0.61
CA GLN A 34 -6.81 -5.60 0.73
C GLN A 34 -5.54 -6.48 0.63
N VAL A 35 -4.58 -6.12 -0.23
CA VAL A 35 -3.28 -6.80 -0.32
C VAL A 35 -2.57 -6.82 1.03
N LYS A 36 -2.53 -5.69 1.76
CA LYS A 36 -1.94 -5.66 3.11
C LYS A 36 -2.64 -6.63 4.06
N GLN A 37 -3.96 -6.78 3.94
CA GLN A 37 -4.72 -7.73 4.75
C GLN A 37 -4.42 -9.18 4.34
N VAL A 38 -4.27 -9.46 3.06
CA VAL A 38 -3.85 -10.77 2.55
C VAL A 38 -2.46 -11.12 3.09
N LEU A 39 -1.48 -10.21 2.96
CA LEU A 39 -0.12 -10.44 3.44
C LEU A 39 -0.05 -10.75 4.94
N ARG A 40 -0.91 -10.12 5.75
CA ARG A 40 -1.03 -10.42 7.20
C ARG A 40 -1.60 -11.81 7.50
N LYS A 41 -2.38 -12.39 6.58
CA LYS A 41 -3.00 -13.72 6.73
C LYS A 41 -2.16 -14.85 6.14
N LEU A 42 -1.19 -14.53 5.29
CA LEU A 42 -0.28 -15.54 4.72
C LEU A 42 0.66 -16.07 5.80
N THR A 43 0.81 -17.38 5.84
CA THR A 43 1.67 -18.10 6.77
C THR A 43 2.48 -19.14 6.02
N ARG A 44 3.43 -19.82 6.68
CA ARG A 44 4.22 -20.91 6.08
C ARG A 44 3.36 -22.09 5.61
N ASN A 45 2.16 -22.23 6.17
CA ASN A 45 1.20 -23.28 5.84
C ASN A 45 0.23 -22.87 4.73
N SER A 46 0.32 -21.64 4.24
CA SER A 46 -0.48 -21.19 3.11
C SER A 46 0.01 -21.84 1.82
N GLU A 47 -0.89 -21.95 0.83
CA GLU A 47 -0.51 -22.44 -0.50
C GLU A 47 0.63 -21.59 -1.08
N ALA A 48 1.61 -22.25 -1.72
CA ALA A 48 2.76 -21.56 -2.29
C ALA A 48 2.37 -20.60 -3.41
N GLN A 49 1.25 -20.86 -4.11
CA GLN A 49 0.73 -20.01 -5.18
C GLN A 49 -0.78 -19.95 -5.12
N ALA A 50 -1.36 -18.75 -5.20
CA ALA A 50 -2.80 -18.60 -5.33
C ALA A 50 -3.18 -17.35 -6.13
N SER A 51 -4.38 -17.41 -6.71
CA SER A 51 -5.04 -16.26 -7.34
C SER A 51 -6.21 -15.83 -6.47
N ILE A 52 -6.28 -14.54 -6.19
CA ILE A 52 -7.34 -13.93 -5.41
C ILE A 52 -8.06 -12.89 -6.25
N ASP A 53 -9.34 -13.10 -6.49
CA ASP A 53 -10.14 -12.14 -7.27
C ASP A 53 -10.72 -11.05 -6.38
N SER A 54 -10.60 -9.80 -6.84
CA SER A 54 -11.10 -8.60 -6.18
C SER A 54 -11.79 -7.67 -7.20
N GLY A 55 -13.00 -8.03 -7.59
CA GLY A 55 -13.77 -7.27 -8.57
C GLY A 55 -13.09 -7.25 -9.95
N ASP A 56 -12.79 -6.05 -10.45
CA ASP A 56 -12.16 -5.85 -11.78
C ASP A 56 -10.65 -6.15 -11.81
N LEU A 57 -10.06 -6.40 -10.64
CA LEU A 57 -8.64 -6.70 -10.46
C LEU A 57 -8.46 -8.08 -9.86
N SER A 58 -7.37 -8.74 -10.23
CA SER A 58 -6.94 -9.99 -9.64
C SER A 58 -5.56 -9.80 -9.00
N ILE A 59 -5.40 -10.41 -7.83
CA ILE A 59 -4.15 -10.46 -7.08
C ILE A 59 -3.58 -11.86 -7.27
N HIS A 60 -2.32 -11.93 -7.70
CA HIS A 60 -1.59 -13.19 -7.78
C HIS A 60 -0.39 -13.12 -6.87
N TYR A 61 -0.15 -14.18 -6.10
CA TYR A 61 1.04 -14.28 -5.27
C TYR A 61 1.75 -15.61 -5.43
N LEU A 62 3.07 -15.57 -5.27
CA LEU A 62 4.00 -16.69 -5.22
C LEU A 62 4.82 -16.56 -3.95
N ILE A 63 4.88 -17.61 -3.14
CA ILE A 63 5.70 -17.70 -1.94
C ILE A 63 6.88 -18.63 -2.22
N GLU A 64 8.08 -18.12 -2.08
CA GLU A 64 9.32 -18.86 -2.24
C GLU A 64 10.32 -18.45 -1.16
N SER A 65 10.84 -19.43 -0.40
CA SER A 65 11.79 -19.18 0.69
C SER A 65 11.36 -18.07 1.67
N ASP A 66 10.11 -18.10 2.14
CA ASP A 66 9.49 -17.06 3.00
C ASP A 66 9.44 -15.63 2.43
N ILE A 67 9.67 -15.49 1.12
CA ILE A 67 9.47 -14.25 0.37
C ILE A 67 8.20 -14.39 -0.45
N ILE A 68 7.34 -13.39 -0.34
CA ILE A 68 6.09 -13.27 -1.07
C ILE A 68 6.30 -12.29 -2.22
N PHE A 69 6.17 -12.81 -3.43
CA PHE A 69 6.11 -12.06 -4.67
C PHE A 69 4.64 -11.90 -5.05
N LEU A 70 4.16 -10.66 -5.11
CA LEU A 70 2.76 -10.36 -5.36
C LEU A 70 2.62 -9.38 -6.51
N THR A 71 1.66 -9.64 -7.41
CA THR A 71 1.29 -8.71 -8.48
C THR A 71 -0.21 -8.49 -8.51
N ILE A 72 -0.60 -7.27 -8.85
CA ILE A 72 -1.97 -6.87 -9.10
C ILE A 72 -2.11 -6.70 -10.61
N CYS A 73 -3.09 -7.36 -11.22
CA CYS A 73 -3.38 -7.24 -12.63
C CYS A 73 -4.87 -7.04 -12.87
N SER A 74 -5.23 -6.59 -14.07
CA SER A 74 -6.62 -6.61 -14.53
C SER A 74 -7.13 -8.05 -14.58
N HIS A 75 -8.40 -8.27 -14.22
CA HIS A 75 -9.02 -9.59 -14.25
C HIS A 75 -8.96 -10.26 -15.65
N SER A 76 -8.96 -9.47 -16.72
CA SER A 76 -8.80 -9.93 -18.11
C SER A 76 -7.39 -10.42 -18.48
N TYR A 77 -6.40 -10.21 -17.62
CA TYR A 77 -5.02 -10.59 -17.91
C TYR A 77 -4.82 -12.10 -17.71
N PRO A 78 -4.16 -12.81 -18.65
CA PRO A 78 -3.96 -14.26 -18.52
C PRO A 78 -3.18 -14.62 -17.26
N ARG A 79 -3.76 -15.47 -16.42
CA ARG A 79 -3.15 -15.94 -15.17
C ARG A 79 -1.80 -16.62 -15.39
N LYS A 80 -1.68 -17.43 -16.45
CA LYS A 80 -0.42 -18.09 -16.81
C LYS A 80 0.70 -17.06 -16.94
N LEU A 81 0.47 -15.99 -17.68
CA LEU A 81 1.44 -14.91 -17.86
C LEU A 81 1.76 -14.19 -16.54
N ALA A 82 0.78 -13.97 -15.66
CA ALA A 82 1.03 -13.34 -14.35
C ALA A 82 1.97 -14.19 -13.47
N PHE A 83 1.78 -15.51 -13.44
CA PHE A 83 2.68 -16.39 -12.69
C PHE A 83 4.05 -16.54 -13.36
N THR A 84 4.12 -16.56 -14.69
CA THR A 84 5.41 -16.51 -15.40
C THR A 84 6.20 -15.26 -15.02
N TYR A 85 5.53 -14.11 -15.04
CA TYR A 85 6.11 -12.83 -14.62
C TYR A 85 6.62 -12.88 -13.17
N LEU A 86 5.82 -13.42 -12.24
CA LEU A 86 6.23 -13.58 -10.83
C LEU A 86 7.41 -14.53 -10.68
N ALA A 87 7.46 -15.62 -11.44
CA ALA A 87 8.55 -16.59 -11.40
C ALA A 87 9.87 -16.00 -11.91
N ASP A 88 9.84 -15.21 -12.98
CA ASP A 88 11.02 -14.50 -13.48
C ASP A 88 11.54 -13.47 -12.46
N ILE A 89 10.62 -12.74 -11.82
CA ILE A 89 10.97 -11.83 -10.72
C ILE A 89 11.58 -12.57 -9.54
N ALA A 90 10.98 -13.68 -9.11
CA ALA A 90 11.46 -14.47 -7.98
C ALA A 90 12.86 -15.05 -8.25
N ARG A 91 13.07 -15.60 -9.44
CA ARG A 91 14.36 -16.13 -9.88
C ARG A 91 15.44 -15.06 -9.87
N GLU A 92 15.18 -13.89 -10.47
CA GLU A 92 16.17 -12.82 -10.51
C GLU A 92 16.45 -12.26 -9.11
N PHE A 93 15.42 -12.08 -8.29
CA PHE A 93 15.55 -11.54 -6.94
C PHE A 93 16.36 -12.46 -6.03
N THR A 94 16.09 -13.77 -6.06
CA THR A 94 16.84 -14.79 -5.29
C THR A 94 18.26 -15.01 -5.81
N THR A 95 18.52 -14.74 -7.09
CA THR A 95 19.87 -14.79 -7.68
C THR A 95 20.69 -13.56 -7.30
N THR A 96 20.05 -12.38 -7.26
CA THR A 96 20.69 -11.10 -6.96
C THR A 96 21.00 -10.94 -5.47
N TYR A 97 20.09 -11.40 -4.60
CA TYR A 97 20.19 -11.23 -3.15
C TYR A 97 20.28 -12.58 -2.45
N SER A 98 21.30 -12.74 -1.60
CA SER A 98 21.51 -13.98 -0.86
C SER A 98 20.43 -14.22 0.20
N PRO A 99 20.08 -15.47 0.52
CA PRO A 99 19.10 -15.79 1.57
C PRO A 99 19.47 -15.20 2.95
N THR A 100 20.77 -15.13 3.27
CA THR A 100 21.27 -14.52 4.51
C THR A 100 20.95 -13.03 4.61
N GLN A 101 21.01 -12.31 3.48
CA GLN A 101 20.58 -10.92 3.41
C GLN A 101 19.06 -10.82 3.55
N LEU A 102 18.29 -11.62 2.81
CA LEU A 102 16.82 -11.57 2.79
C LEU A 102 16.19 -11.89 4.16
N HIS A 103 16.79 -12.80 4.93
CA HIS A 103 16.31 -13.19 6.27
C HIS A 103 16.99 -12.44 7.42
N SER A 104 17.77 -11.40 7.14
CA SER A 104 18.37 -10.60 8.21
C SER A 104 17.32 -9.94 9.10
N VAL A 105 17.53 -10.01 10.42
CA VAL A 105 16.65 -9.41 11.43
C VAL A 105 16.79 -7.88 11.45
N SER A 106 17.95 -7.34 11.06
CA SER A 106 18.23 -5.91 11.07
C SER A 106 17.80 -5.18 9.78
N LEU A 107 17.02 -5.85 8.93
CA LEU A 107 16.67 -5.32 7.61
C LEU A 107 15.64 -4.19 7.74
N ARG A 108 15.89 -3.08 7.03
CA ARG A 108 14.94 -1.95 6.99
C ARG A 108 13.84 -2.20 5.95
N PRO A 109 12.62 -1.66 6.15
CA PRO A 109 11.61 -1.66 5.10
C PRO A 109 12.17 -1.04 3.82
N TYR A 110 11.82 -1.62 2.68
CA TYR A 110 12.25 -1.19 1.34
C TYR A 110 13.78 -1.21 1.13
N ALA A 111 14.48 -2.13 1.80
CA ALA A 111 15.94 -2.25 1.66
C ALA A 111 16.40 -2.55 0.21
N PHE A 112 15.53 -3.08 -0.64
CA PHE A 112 15.85 -3.53 -2.00
C PHE A 112 15.10 -2.74 -3.08
N MET A 113 14.89 -1.42 -2.87
CA MET A 113 14.21 -0.58 -3.87
C MET A 113 14.92 -0.50 -5.21
N GLU A 114 16.24 -0.71 -5.27
CA GLU A 114 17.01 -0.70 -6.53
C GLU A 114 16.49 -1.73 -7.54
N PHE A 115 15.89 -2.82 -7.04
CA PHE A 115 15.27 -3.86 -7.85
C PHE A 115 14.01 -3.41 -8.61
N ASP A 116 13.41 -2.27 -8.24
CA ASP A 116 12.25 -1.69 -8.93
C ASP A 116 12.51 -1.45 -10.43
N THR A 117 13.74 -1.08 -10.80
CA THR A 117 14.12 -0.90 -12.20
C THR A 117 13.94 -2.19 -13.00
N PHE A 118 14.30 -3.33 -12.41
CA PHE A 118 14.12 -4.64 -13.04
C PHE A 118 12.64 -5.00 -13.12
N ILE A 119 11.89 -4.81 -12.02
CA ILE A 119 10.44 -5.04 -11.98
C ILE A 119 9.72 -4.27 -13.10
N SER A 120 10.07 -2.99 -13.28
CA SER A 120 9.47 -2.11 -14.28
C SER A 120 9.78 -2.57 -15.71
N ARG A 121 11.04 -2.89 -16.03
CA ARG A 121 11.43 -3.39 -17.36
C ARG A 121 10.75 -4.72 -17.70
N THR A 122 10.72 -5.64 -16.74
CA THR A 122 10.07 -6.94 -16.92
C THR A 122 8.57 -6.75 -17.08
N ARG A 123 7.93 -5.87 -16.27
CA ARG A 123 6.50 -5.54 -16.41
C ARG A 123 6.17 -5.02 -17.80
N ASP A 124 7.00 -4.12 -18.36
CA ASP A 124 6.77 -3.56 -19.68
C ASP A 124 6.90 -4.62 -20.78
N THR A 125 7.83 -5.57 -20.62
CA THR A 125 7.96 -6.73 -21.53
C THR A 125 6.72 -7.62 -21.49
N TYR A 126 6.16 -7.85 -20.30
CA TYR A 126 4.97 -8.69 -20.10
C TYR A 126 3.63 -7.96 -20.37
N SER A 127 3.67 -6.64 -20.56
CA SER A 127 2.50 -5.84 -20.95
C SER A 127 2.34 -5.72 -22.47
N ASP A 128 3.44 -5.85 -23.24
CA ASP A 128 3.37 -5.91 -24.70
C ASP A 128 2.78 -7.26 -25.17
N ALA A 129 1.58 -7.19 -25.74
CA ALA A 129 0.84 -8.34 -26.24
C ALA A 129 1.64 -9.16 -27.28
N ARG A 130 2.58 -8.55 -28.02
CA ARG A 130 3.40 -9.26 -29.02
C ARG A 130 4.52 -10.09 -28.41
N ALA A 131 5.09 -9.65 -27.29
CA ALA A 131 6.09 -10.40 -26.56
C ALA A 131 5.47 -11.62 -25.87
N SER A 132 4.25 -11.47 -25.36
CA SER A 132 3.52 -12.55 -24.67
C SER A 132 3.34 -13.83 -25.51
N GLN A 133 3.08 -13.71 -26.81
CA GLN A 133 2.89 -14.86 -27.71
C GLN A 133 4.17 -15.66 -27.97
N ASN A 134 5.35 -15.03 -27.88
CA ASN A 134 6.64 -15.72 -28.00
C ASN A 134 7.04 -16.37 -26.67
N LEU A 135 6.69 -15.73 -25.54
CA LEU A 135 6.91 -16.27 -24.20
C LEU A 135 6.02 -17.50 -23.92
N ASP A 136 4.78 -17.51 -24.42
CA ASP A 136 3.86 -18.65 -24.31
C ASP A 136 4.41 -19.92 -25.00
N LYS A 137 5.17 -19.78 -26.09
CA LYS A 137 5.82 -20.89 -26.80
C LYS A 137 7.12 -21.35 -26.16
N LEU A 138 7.81 -20.46 -25.44
CA LEU A 138 9.08 -20.77 -24.77
C LEU A 138 8.88 -21.48 -23.42
N ASN A 139 7.66 -21.55 -22.91
CA ASN A 139 7.40 -21.95 -21.52
C ASN A 139 6.43 -23.14 -21.40
N ASP A 140 6.81 -24.24 -22.05
CA ASP A 140 6.28 -25.60 -21.79
C ASP A 140 6.79 -26.18 -20.46
N GLU A 141 7.72 -25.49 -19.76
CA GLU A 141 8.24 -25.89 -18.44
C GLU A 141 7.39 -25.42 -17.24
N LEU A 142 6.40 -24.55 -17.45
CA LEU A 142 5.44 -24.15 -16.41
C LEU A 142 4.44 -25.28 -16.11
N ARG A 143 4.95 -26.29 -15.41
CA ARG A 143 4.15 -27.32 -14.75
C ARG A 143 3.12 -26.66 -13.82
N ASP A 144 1.85 -26.93 -14.09
CA ASP A 144 0.74 -26.87 -13.14
C ASP A 144 0.23 -25.49 -12.68
N VAL A 145 0.20 -24.46 -13.53
CA VAL A 145 -0.64 -23.25 -13.26
C VAL A 145 -2.13 -23.64 -13.06
N THR A 146 -2.55 -24.78 -13.62
CA THR A 146 -3.90 -25.35 -13.43
C THR A 146 -4.21 -25.80 -12.01
N LYS A 147 -3.20 -26.02 -11.15
CA LYS A 147 -3.39 -26.41 -9.73
C LYS A 147 -3.42 -25.20 -8.78
N VAL A 148 -3.27 -23.98 -9.29
CA VAL A 148 -3.28 -22.77 -8.47
C VAL A 148 -4.64 -22.60 -7.81
N MET A 149 -4.64 -22.54 -6.48
CA MET A 149 -5.85 -22.33 -5.70
C MET A 149 -6.45 -20.97 -6.01
N HIS A 150 -7.77 -20.94 -6.16
CA HIS A 150 -8.53 -19.73 -6.44
C HIS A 150 -9.41 -19.39 -5.24
N LYS A 151 -9.36 -18.13 -4.80
CA LYS A 151 -10.17 -17.63 -3.68
C LYS A 151 -10.75 -16.26 -4.03
N ASN A 152 -11.95 -15.98 -3.57
CA ASN A 152 -12.47 -14.63 -3.59
C ASN A 152 -11.86 -13.83 -2.43
N ILE A 153 -11.54 -12.55 -2.66
CA ILE A 153 -11.01 -11.66 -1.63
C ILE A 153 -12.00 -11.53 -0.46
N GLU A 154 -13.31 -11.51 -0.72
CA GLU A 154 -14.34 -11.35 0.31
C GLU A 154 -14.32 -12.50 1.31
N ASP A 155 -14.25 -13.75 0.83
CA ASP A 155 -14.14 -14.96 1.67
C ASP A 155 -12.84 -14.97 2.48
N LEU A 156 -11.74 -14.48 1.88
CA LEU A 156 -10.45 -14.37 2.55
C LEU A 156 -10.47 -13.31 3.64
N LEU A 157 -11.17 -12.19 3.44
CA LEU A 157 -11.21 -11.07 4.37
C LEU A 157 -12.23 -11.27 5.50
N TYR A 158 -13.42 -11.81 5.22
CA TYR A 158 -14.51 -11.97 6.20
C TYR A 158 -14.14 -12.83 7.42
N ARG A 159 -13.21 -13.76 7.26
CA ARG A 159 -12.82 -14.70 8.33
C ARG A 159 -11.97 -14.10 9.46
N GLY A 160 -11.77 -12.77 9.51
CA GLY A 160 -11.00 -12.16 10.61
C GLY A 160 -10.97 -10.63 10.71
N ASP A 161 -11.83 -9.88 9.99
CA ASP A 161 -11.63 -8.43 9.79
C ASP A 161 -12.67 -7.51 10.47
N SER A 162 -13.61 -8.03 11.28
CA SER A 162 -14.57 -7.17 12.00
C SER A 162 -13.99 -6.47 13.22
N LEU A 163 -12.82 -6.88 13.72
CA LEU A 163 -12.24 -6.38 14.97
C LEU A 163 -11.17 -5.28 14.80
N GLU A 164 -10.37 -5.29 13.73
CA GLU A 164 -9.23 -4.34 13.59
C GLU A 164 -9.60 -3.07 12.82
N LYS A 165 -10.56 -3.15 11.86
CA LYS A 165 -11.02 -2.00 11.05
C LYS A 165 -11.70 -0.89 11.85
N MET A 166 -12.26 -1.17 13.04
CA MET A 166 -12.81 -0.12 13.91
C MET A 166 -11.74 0.60 14.76
N GLY A 167 -10.58 0.01 15.02
CA GLY A 167 -9.58 0.63 15.90
C GLY A 167 -8.82 1.78 15.24
N GLU A 168 -8.28 1.54 14.05
CA GLU A 168 -7.37 2.48 13.40
C GLU A 168 -8.10 3.61 12.66
N LEU A 169 -9.22 3.29 11.99
CA LEU A 169 -10.03 4.29 11.29
C LEU A 169 -10.75 5.22 12.29
N SER A 170 -11.24 4.70 13.42
CA SER A 170 -11.81 5.55 14.50
C SER A 170 -10.74 6.37 15.22
N SER A 171 -9.50 5.87 15.38
CA SER A 171 -8.42 6.67 15.98
C SER A 171 -8.00 7.82 15.07
N ARG A 172 -7.80 7.57 13.77
CA ARG A 172 -7.44 8.62 12.80
C ARG A 172 -8.56 9.67 12.67
N LEU A 173 -9.83 9.25 12.58
CA LEU A 173 -10.97 10.19 12.56
C LEU A 173 -11.11 11.00 13.87
N ARG A 174 -10.87 10.39 15.03
CA ARG A 174 -10.93 11.06 16.34
C ARG A 174 -9.79 12.06 16.54
N ASP A 175 -8.59 11.72 16.08
CA ASP A 175 -7.42 12.58 16.19
C ASP A 175 -7.47 13.74 15.18
N ASP A 176 -7.95 13.49 13.96
CA ASP A 176 -8.20 14.55 12.98
C ASP A 176 -9.34 15.48 13.44
N SER A 177 -10.44 14.95 14.00
CA SER A 177 -11.54 15.77 14.55
C SER A 177 -11.08 16.67 15.71
N LYS A 178 -10.20 16.17 16.60
CA LYS A 178 -9.59 17.00 17.66
C LYS A 178 -8.69 18.10 17.09
N LYS A 179 -7.96 17.82 16.01
CA LYS A 179 -7.10 18.79 15.32
C LYS A 179 -7.93 19.90 14.67
N TYR A 180 -9.01 19.56 13.97
CA TYR A 180 -9.94 20.54 13.39
C TYR A 180 -10.64 21.38 14.46
N ARG A 181 -11.10 20.78 15.56
CA ARG A 181 -11.70 21.52 16.69
C ARG A 181 -10.73 22.53 17.30
N ARG A 182 -9.47 22.12 17.54
CA ARG A 182 -8.44 23.00 18.09
C ARG A 182 -8.07 24.13 17.14
N ALA A 183 -7.98 23.84 15.84
CA ALA A 183 -7.74 24.85 14.82
C ALA A 183 -8.89 25.88 14.77
N ALA A 184 -10.15 25.42 14.78
CA ALA A 184 -11.33 26.29 14.75
C ALA A 184 -11.41 27.23 15.98
N VAL A 185 -11.14 26.72 17.19
CA VAL A 185 -11.13 27.54 18.42
C VAL A 185 -10.02 28.60 18.37
N ARG A 186 -8.82 28.22 17.89
CA ARG A 186 -7.71 29.18 17.73
C ARG A 186 -8.05 30.28 16.74
N ILE A 187 -8.63 29.92 15.60
CA ILE A 187 -9.07 30.88 14.58
C ILE A 187 -10.13 31.82 15.16
N ASN A 188 -11.10 31.31 15.92
CA ASN A 188 -12.12 32.15 16.55
C ASN A 188 -11.53 33.14 17.57
N TRP A 189 -10.55 32.72 18.37
CA TRP A 189 -9.86 33.59 19.31
C TRP A 189 -9.03 34.67 18.61
N GLU A 190 -8.28 34.29 17.57
CA GLU A 190 -7.51 35.26 16.77
C GLU A 190 -8.40 36.30 16.10
N LEU A 191 -9.57 35.89 15.59
CA LEU A 191 -10.56 36.80 15.03
C LEU A 191 -11.12 37.76 16.09
N MET A 192 -11.51 37.24 17.26
CA MET A 192 -12.00 38.07 18.37
C MET A 192 -10.96 39.08 18.86
N VAL A 193 -9.70 38.66 19.05
CA VAL A 193 -8.62 39.56 19.50
C VAL A 193 -8.36 40.66 18.48
N LYS A 194 -8.36 40.35 17.18
CA LYS A 194 -8.19 41.36 16.13
C LYS A 194 -9.36 42.35 16.07
N GLN A 195 -10.59 41.89 16.33
CA GLN A 195 -11.78 42.73 16.28
C GLN A 195 -11.93 43.64 17.53
N TYR A 196 -11.70 43.09 18.73
CA TYR A 196 -11.95 43.80 20.00
C TYR A 196 -10.70 44.43 20.63
N GLY A 197 -9.51 44.00 20.23
CA GLY A 197 -8.23 44.53 20.73
C GLY A 197 -8.07 46.05 20.61
N PRO A 198 -8.39 46.68 19.45
CA PRO A 198 -8.29 48.13 19.30
C PRO A 198 -9.20 48.91 20.24
N PHE A 199 -10.42 48.44 20.46
CA PHE A 199 -11.38 49.08 21.37
C PHE A 199 -10.96 48.96 22.84
N ALA A 200 -10.44 47.79 23.23
CA ALA A 200 -9.91 47.59 24.58
C ALA A 200 -8.70 48.49 24.85
N ALA A 201 -7.78 48.63 23.88
CA ALA A 201 -6.62 49.51 23.99
C ALA A 201 -7.03 50.99 24.12
N LEU A 202 -7.98 51.45 23.31
CA LEU A 202 -8.54 52.81 23.41
C LEU A 202 -9.18 53.07 24.77
N GLY A 203 -10.00 52.13 25.28
CA GLY A 203 -10.60 52.24 26.60
C GLY A 203 -9.57 52.35 27.73
N LEU A 204 -8.48 51.57 27.64
CA LEU A 204 -7.37 51.61 28.61
C LEU A 204 -6.64 52.95 28.58
N ILE A 205 -6.39 53.51 27.39
CA ILE A 205 -5.78 54.84 27.23
C ILE A 205 -6.67 55.93 27.86
N ILE A 206 -7.99 55.87 27.63
CA ILE A 206 -8.94 56.82 28.21
C ILE A 206 -8.96 56.72 29.75
N LEU A 207 -9.00 55.50 30.30
CA LEU A 207 -8.95 55.28 31.74
C LEU A 207 -7.65 55.79 32.37
N ALA A 208 -6.50 55.52 31.74
CA ALA A 208 -5.21 56.04 32.20
C ALA A 208 -5.19 57.57 32.21
N PHE A 209 -5.77 58.20 31.19
CA PHE A 209 -5.86 59.66 31.12
C PHE A 209 -6.74 60.23 32.23
N ILE A 210 -7.90 59.61 32.50
CA ILE A 210 -8.79 60.01 33.60
C ILE A 210 -8.07 59.85 34.95
N TYR A 211 -7.37 58.74 35.15
CA TYR A 211 -6.63 58.49 36.39
C TYR A 211 -5.58 59.57 36.63
N ILE A 212 -4.72 59.85 35.65
CA ILE A 212 -3.69 60.91 35.74
C ILE A 212 -4.29 62.31 35.92
N ARG A 213 -5.51 62.54 35.41
CA ARG A 213 -6.15 63.86 35.44
C ARG A 213 -6.84 64.17 36.77
N PHE A 214 -7.30 63.14 37.48
CA PHE A 214 -8.10 63.26 38.70
C PHE A 214 -7.38 62.84 39.99
N PHE A 215 -6.31 62.05 39.89
CA PHE A 215 -5.41 61.69 40.99
C PHE A 215 -4.00 62.21 40.70
#